data_AF-A0A7X7QK30-F1
#
_entry.id   AF-A0A7X7QK30-F1
#
_cell.length_a   1.000
_cell.length_b   1.000
_cell.length_c   1.000
_cell.angle_alpha   90.00
_cell.angle_beta   90.00
_cell.angle_gamma   90.00
#
_symmetry.space_group_name_H-M   'P 1'
#
loop_
_entity.id
_entity.type
_entity.pdbx_description
1 polymer ?
#
loop_
_entity_poly.entity_id
_entity_poly.type
_entity_poly.pdbx_seq_one_letter_code
_entity_poly.pdbx_strand_id
1 'polypeptide(L)'
;MLHAEDDPTMRTVSDFGARGDGQADDTQALQRALDEGGGHLVLAPGTYLIHRPLQVDLRRTGRVGISGSDGCATLVMRGAGPALKLVGSHEGTASPQSLTTQVLQNERLPTVSGLEIVGEHPEAVGIHLEALWQPTLSGVHVRDC
;
A
#
# COMPACT_ATOMS: atom_id res chain seq x y z
N MET A 1 15.31 -13.86 20.48
CA MET A 1 14.02 -13.51 19.87
C MET A 1 13.91 -12.00 20.00
N LEU A 2 14.28 -11.28 18.94
CA LEU A 2 14.14 -9.82 18.90
C LEU A 2 12.68 -9.57 18.55
N HIS A 3 11.93 -8.93 19.45
CA HIS A 3 10.61 -8.41 19.10
C HIS A 3 10.84 -7.31 18.07
N ALA A 4 10.22 -7.43 16.90
CA ALA A 4 10.34 -6.46 15.81
C ALA A 4 9.75 -5.07 16.15
N GLU A 5 9.24 -4.90 17.38
CA GLU A 5 8.54 -3.71 17.86
C GLU A 5 9.49 -2.61 18.34
N ASP A 6 10.79 -2.90 18.51
CA ASP A 6 11.80 -1.95 19.03
C ASP A 6 12.98 -1.71 18.06
N ASP A 7 12.71 -1.57 16.75
CA ASP A 7 13.71 -1.01 15.83
C ASP A 7 13.49 0.51 15.69
N PRO A 8 14.33 1.36 16.29
CA PRO A 8 14.19 2.82 16.26
C PRO A 8 14.38 3.45 14.87
N THR A 9 14.66 2.64 13.84
CA THR A 9 14.77 3.09 12.45
C THR A 9 13.52 2.84 11.61
N MET A 10 12.54 2.09 12.13
CA MET A 10 11.30 1.81 11.41
C MET A 10 10.33 2.99 11.55
N ARG A 11 10.09 3.71 10.44
CA ARG A 11 9.07 4.75 10.40
C ARG A 11 7.68 4.13 10.28
N THR A 12 6.80 4.51 11.19
CA THR A 12 5.39 4.13 11.20
C THR A 12 4.54 5.23 10.56
N VAL A 13 3.29 4.92 10.20
CA VAL A 13 2.37 5.94 9.64
C VAL A 13 2.07 7.08 10.61
N SER A 14 2.18 6.84 11.91
CA SER A 14 2.03 7.86 12.95
C SER A 14 3.12 8.93 12.87
N ASP A 15 4.34 8.57 12.45
CA ASP A 15 5.44 9.52 12.24
C ASP A 15 5.13 10.53 11.12
N PHE A 16 4.23 10.15 10.21
CA PHE A 16 3.73 11.01 9.13
C PHE A 16 2.41 11.70 9.47
N GLY A 17 1.89 11.51 10.69
CA GLY A 17 0.69 12.16 11.21
C GLY A 17 -0.62 11.42 10.93
N ALA A 18 -0.57 10.15 10.50
CA ALA A 18 -1.79 9.34 10.37
C ALA A 18 -2.29 8.97 11.76
N ARG A 19 -3.61 8.98 11.95
CA ARG A 19 -4.25 8.72 13.25
C ARG A 19 -4.84 7.33 13.36
N GLY A 20 -5.46 6.81 12.29
CA GLY A 20 -6.13 5.52 12.35
C GLY A 20 -7.30 5.49 13.35
N ASP A 21 -7.91 6.64 13.62
CA ASP A 21 -8.96 6.82 14.65
C ASP A 21 -10.40 6.67 14.11
N GLY A 22 -10.54 6.34 12.82
CA GLY A 22 -11.83 6.21 12.13
C GLY A 22 -12.56 7.53 11.89
N GLN A 23 -11.92 8.68 12.14
CA GLN A 23 -12.54 10.00 12.05
C GLN A 23 -11.72 10.98 11.21
N ALA A 24 -10.40 11.04 11.42
CA ALA A 24 -9.53 11.92 10.68
C ALA A 24 -9.32 11.43 9.24
N ASP A 25 -9.17 12.38 8.32
CA ASP A 25 -8.72 12.09 6.97
C ASP A 25 -7.21 11.83 6.97
N ASP A 26 -6.82 10.56 6.86
CA ASP A 26 -5.43 10.10 6.91
C ASP A 26 -4.75 10.13 5.54
N THR A 27 -5.48 10.49 4.47
CA THR A 27 -5.01 10.43 3.08
C THR A 27 -3.62 11.03 2.88
N GLN A 28 -3.42 12.27 3.34
CA GLN A 28 -2.16 12.98 3.10
C GLN A 28 -1.00 12.37 3.90
N ALA A 29 -1.26 11.96 5.15
CA ALA A 29 -0.25 11.35 5.99
C ALA A 29 0.21 10.00 5.42
N LEU A 30 -0.73 9.16 5.01
CA LEU A 30 -0.43 7.86 4.39
C LEU A 30 0.27 8.00 3.05
N GLN A 31 -0.12 8.97 2.21
CA GLN A 31 0.59 9.23 0.96
C GLN A 31 2.05 9.65 1.21
N ARG A 32 2.30 10.54 2.18
CA ARG A 32 3.68 10.92 2.56
C ARG A 32 4.48 9.72 3.07
N ALA A 33 3.85 8.86 3.85
CA ALA A 33 4.49 7.64 4.33
C ALA A 33 4.90 6.71 3.18
N LEU A 34 4.10 6.59 2.11
CA LEU A 34 4.47 5.85 0.91
C LEU A 34 5.61 6.53 0.13
N ASP A 35 5.56 7.85 0.01
CA ASP A 35 6.51 8.64 -0.78
C ASP A 35 7.89 8.73 -0.11
N GLU A 36 7.93 8.81 1.23
CA GLU A 36 9.13 9.12 2.03
C GLU A 36 9.56 7.97 2.97
N GLY A 37 8.75 6.92 3.13
CA GLY A 37 8.95 5.81 4.07
C GLY A 37 9.95 4.75 3.60
N GLY A 38 10.63 4.96 2.48
CA GLY A 38 11.72 4.07 2.02
C GLY A 38 11.25 2.69 1.53
N GLY A 39 9.99 2.58 1.08
CA GLY A 39 9.47 1.36 0.46
C GLY A 39 8.81 0.37 1.43
N HIS A 40 8.54 0.75 2.68
CA HIS A 40 7.78 -0.09 3.60
C HIS A 40 6.78 0.75 4.40
N LEU A 41 5.49 0.47 4.23
CA LEU A 41 4.40 1.10 4.96
C LEU A 41 3.81 0.09 5.95
N VAL A 42 3.84 0.42 7.24
CA VAL A 42 3.17 -0.36 8.30
C VAL A 42 2.01 0.45 8.84
N LEU A 43 0.78 0.00 8.57
CA LEU A 43 -0.43 0.49 9.23
C LEU A 43 -0.54 -0.23 10.57
N ALA A 44 -0.37 0.52 11.67
CA ALA A 44 -0.68 0.03 13.00
C ALA A 44 -2.19 -0.30 13.12
N PRO A 45 -2.62 -1.10 14.11
CA PRO A 45 -4.04 -1.38 14.33
C PRO A 45 -4.87 -0.09 14.40
N GLY A 46 -5.99 -0.06 13.68
CA GLY A 46 -6.81 1.15 13.57
C GLY A 46 -7.63 1.22 12.30
N THR A 47 -8.41 2.29 12.17
CA THR A 47 -9.25 2.57 10.99
C THR A 47 -8.80 3.86 10.34
N TYR A 48 -8.26 3.77 9.14
CA TYR A 48 -7.71 4.90 8.39
C TYR A 48 -8.68 5.32 7.29
N LEU A 49 -9.14 6.56 7.33
CA LEU A 49 -10.02 7.09 6.29
C LEU A 49 -9.19 7.71 5.17
N ILE A 50 -9.53 7.37 3.92
CA ILE A 50 -8.96 8.00 2.74
C ILE A 50 -10.04 8.50 1.79
N HIS A 51 -9.83 9.66 1.17
CA HIS A 51 -10.80 10.30 0.27
C HIS A 51 -10.34 10.32 -1.20
N ARG A 52 -9.16 9.77 -1.49
CA ARG A 52 -8.64 9.55 -2.83
C ARG A 52 -7.63 8.39 -2.80
N PRO A 53 -7.28 7.83 -3.98
CA PRO A 53 -6.32 6.73 -4.03
C PRO A 53 -4.98 7.08 -3.37
N LEU A 54 -4.46 6.12 -2.62
CA LEU A 54 -3.04 6.08 -2.26
C LEU A 54 -2.29 5.50 -3.44
N GLN A 55 -1.47 6.33 -4.09
CA GLN A 55 -0.81 5.98 -5.33
C GLN A 55 0.66 5.65 -5.10
N VAL A 56 1.10 4.53 -5.67
CA VAL A 56 2.50 4.10 -5.70
C VAL A 56 2.91 3.92 -7.16
N ASP A 57 3.87 4.73 -7.62
CA ASP A 57 4.56 4.54 -8.91
C ASP A 57 5.93 3.91 -8.63
N LEU A 58 6.07 2.60 -8.90
CA LEU A 58 7.28 1.85 -8.61
C LEU A 58 8.50 2.35 -9.38
N ARG A 59 8.31 3.09 -10.49
CA ARG A 59 9.45 3.74 -11.17
C ARG A 59 10.11 4.80 -10.29
N ARG A 60 9.33 5.43 -9.42
CA ARG A 60 9.75 6.50 -8.53
C ARG A 60 10.10 5.97 -7.15
N THR A 61 9.24 5.12 -6.59
CA THR A 61 9.38 4.63 -5.20
C THR A 61 10.32 3.43 -5.09
N GLY A 62 10.54 2.70 -6.19
CA GLY A 62 11.18 1.40 -6.15
C GLY A 62 10.29 0.37 -5.45
N ARG A 63 10.93 -0.61 -4.78
CA ARG A 63 10.23 -1.74 -4.14
C ARG A 63 9.38 -1.25 -2.98
N VAL A 64 8.15 -1.75 -2.90
CA VAL A 64 7.19 -1.37 -1.85
C VAL A 64 6.61 -2.59 -1.16
N GLY A 65 6.44 -2.50 0.16
CA GLY A 65 5.57 -3.37 0.93
C GLY A 65 4.59 -2.56 1.77
N ILE A 66 3.33 -2.99 1.81
CA ILE A 66 2.26 -2.39 2.62
C ILE A 66 1.69 -3.48 3.53
N SER A 67 1.75 -3.29 4.85
CA SER A 67 1.22 -4.24 5.83
C SER A 67 0.27 -3.58 6.83
N GLY A 68 -0.73 -4.31 7.31
CA GLY A 68 -1.74 -3.80 8.26
C GLY A 68 -1.89 -4.58 9.56
N SER A 69 -0.76 -4.89 10.21
CA SER A 69 -0.73 -5.56 11.52
C SER A 69 -1.59 -6.82 11.57
N ASP A 70 -1.36 -7.75 10.65
CA ASP A 70 -2.01 -9.08 10.60
C ASP A 70 -3.55 -9.05 10.58
N GLY A 71 -4.12 -8.02 9.94
CA GLY A 71 -5.55 -7.84 9.75
C GLY A 71 -6.21 -6.89 10.76
N CYS A 72 -5.42 -6.28 11.65
CA CYS A 72 -5.94 -5.32 12.63
C CYS A 72 -6.06 -3.88 12.10
N ALA A 73 -5.56 -3.59 10.89
CA ALA A 73 -5.75 -2.30 10.23
C ALA A 73 -6.85 -2.37 9.14
N THR A 74 -7.74 -1.39 9.16
CA THR A 74 -8.77 -1.18 8.14
C THR A 74 -8.50 0.12 7.39
N LEU A 75 -8.47 0.06 6.06
CA LEU A 75 -8.43 1.22 5.17
C LEU A 75 -9.82 1.44 4.57
N VAL A 76 -10.39 2.63 4.78
CA VAL A 76 -11.74 2.98 4.33
C VAL A 76 -11.67 3.98 3.18
N MET A 77 -12.08 3.56 1.98
CA MET A 77 -12.11 4.39 0.78
C MET A 77 -13.43 5.15 0.66
N ARG A 78 -13.41 6.45 1.01
CA ARG A 78 -14.54 7.37 0.94
C ARG A 78 -14.62 8.19 -0.34
N GLY A 79 -13.64 8.04 -1.24
CA GLY A 79 -13.63 8.69 -2.54
C GLY A 79 -13.87 7.73 -3.70
N ALA A 80 -14.00 8.29 -4.89
CA ALA A 80 -14.01 7.52 -6.13
C ALA A 80 -12.63 6.91 -6.44
N GLY A 81 -12.64 5.71 -7.02
CA GLY A 81 -11.45 4.99 -7.47
C GLY A 81 -10.84 4.04 -6.43
N PRO A 82 -9.64 3.50 -6.71
CA PRO A 82 -9.03 2.48 -5.86
C PRO A 82 -8.53 3.04 -4.54
N ALA A 83 -8.65 2.26 -3.45
CA ALA A 83 -8.01 2.58 -2.18
C ALA A 83 -6.49 2.56 -2.33
N LEU A 84 -5.95 1.49 -2.94
CA LEU A 84 -4.54 1.33 -3.27
C LEU A 84 -4.36 1.25 -4.79
N LYS A 85 -3.57 2.15 -5.38
CA LYS A 85 -3.19 2.09 -6.79
C LYS A 85 -1.68 1.88 -6.92
N LEU A 86 -1.28 0.67 -7.32
CA LEU A 86 0.11 0.32 -7.55
C LEU A 86 0.37 0.22 -9.05
N VAL A 87 1.32 1.02 -9.53
CA VAL A 87 1.67 1.14 -10.95
C VAL A 87 3.16 0.84 -11.12
N GLY A 88 3.49 -0.06 -12.03
CA GLY A 88 4.85 -0.37 -12.45
C GLY A 88 5.07 -0.01 -13.92
N SER A 89 6.17 -0.52 -14.48
CA SER A 89 6.56 -0.32 -15.87
C SER A 89 6.73 -1.62 -16.65
N HIS A 90 6.17 -2.72 -16.15
CA HIS A 90 6.26 -4.00 -16.82
C HIS A 90 5.32 -4.08 -18.03
N GLU A 91 5.89 -3.91 -19.23
CA GLU A 91 5.18 -4.01 -20.52
C GLU A 91 5.32 -5.40 -21.18
N GLY A 92 6.10 -6.30 -20.58
CA GLY A 92 6.43 -7.62 -21.12
C GLY A 92 5.44 -8.73 -20.74
N THR A 93 5.73 -9.94 -21.20
CA THR A 93 5.12 -11.16 -20.66
C THR A 93 5.86 -11.59 -19.39
N ALA A 94 5.39 -12.65 -18.72
CA ALA A 94 6.12 -13.23 -17.59
C ALA A 94 7.43 -13.97 -17.95
N SER A 95 7.94 -13.77 -19.16
CA SER A 95 9.18 -14.35 -19.63
C SER A 95 10.39 -13.57 -19.09
N PRO A 96 11.45 -14.23 -18.58
CA PRO A 96 12.63 -13.52 -18.09
C PRO A 96 13.29 -12.61 -19.12
N GLN A 97 13.18 -12.94 -20.42
CA GLN A 97 13.78 -12.13 -21.50
C GLN A 97 13.03 -10.82 -21.80
N SER A 98 11.78 -10.67 -21.35
CA SER A 98 11.00 -9.45 -21.56
C SER A 98 11.13 -8.44 -20.42
N LEU A 99 11.95 -8.72 -19.41
CA LEU A 99 12.13 -7.85 -18.25
C LEU A 99 13.23 -6.82 -18.51
N THR A 100 12.90 -5.54 -18.32
CA THR A 100 13.90 -4.46 -18.32
C THR A 100 14.70 -4.46 -17.02
N THR A 101 15.89 -3.84 -17.04
CA THR A 101 16.71 -3.64 -15.82
C THR A 101 15.94 -2.88 -14.74
N GLN A 102 15.12 -1.91 -15.14
CA GLN A 102 14.26 -1.14 -14.25
C GLN A 102 13.30 -2.06 -13.49
N VAL A 103 12.55 -2.91 -14.21
CA VAL A 103 11.58 -3.84 -13.59
C VAL A 103 12.30 -4.84 -12.68
N LEU A 104 13.41 -5.43 -13.14
CA LEU A 104 14.16 -6.44 -12.39
C LEU A 104 14.76 -5.92 -11.09
N GLN A 105 15.35 -4.72 -11.13
CA GLN A 105 16.11 -4.20 -9.99
C GLN A 105 15.20 -3.44 -9.01
N ASN A 106 14.22 -2.71 -9.52
CA ASN A 106 13.52 -1.70 -8.73
C ASN A 106 12.05 -2.00 -8.48
N GLU A 107 11.38 -2.79 -9.32
CA GLU A 107 9.90 -2.86 -9.30
C GLU A 107 9.34 -4.25 -8.99
N ARG A 108 10.23 -5.20 -8.69
CA ARG A 108 9.83 -6.58 -8.39
C ARG A 108 9.11 -6.69 -7.05
N LEU A 109 8.12 -7.60 -7.01
CA LEU A 109 7.48 -8.10 -5.79
C LEU A 109 6.90 -7.01 -4.88
N PRO A 110 6.08 -6.08 -5.39
CA PRO A 110 5.32 -5.21 -4.50
C PRO A 110 4.36 -6.07 -3.66
N THR A 111 4.28 -5.81 -2.36
CA THR A 111 3.43 -6.58 -1.44
C THR A 111 2.35 -5.74 -0.78
N VAL A 112 1.18 -6.35 -0.59
CA VAL A 112 0.11 -5.83 0.26
C VAL A 112 -0.36 -6.98 1.15
N SER A 113 -0.36 -6.80 2.47
CA SER A 113 -0.64 -7.91 3.37
C SER A 113 -1.36 -7.56 4.66
N GLY A 114 -2.21 -8.48 5.12
CA GLY A 114 -2.77 -8.45 6.47
C GLY A 114 -3.54 -7.18 6.76
N LEU A 115 -4.46 -6.76 5.89
CA LEU A 115 -5.27 -5.56 6.11
C LEU A 115 -6.67 -5.70 5.50
N GLU A 116 -7.62 -4.95 6.04
CA GLU A 116 -8.97 -4.83 5.47
C GLU A 116 -9.06 -3.56 4.62
N ILE A 117 -9.76 -3.64 3.48
CA ILE A 117 -10.15 -2.50 2.65
C ILE A 117 -11.67 -2.49 2.52
N VAL A 118 -12.28 -1.35 2.85
CA VAL A 118 -13.73 -1.13 2.81
C VAL A 118 -14.03 0.05 1.89
N GLY A 119 -14.96 -0.13 0.95
CA GLY A 119 -15.49 0.99 0.18
C GLY A 119 -16.67 1.65 0.92
N GLU A 120 -16.62 2.98 1.04
CA GLU A 120 -17.72 3.82 1.53
C GLU A 120 -18.15 4.85 0.46
N HIS A 121 -17.80 4.58 -0.81
CA HIS A 121 -18.18 5.38 -1.97
C HIS A 121 -18.68 4.47 -3.09
N PRO A 122 -19.74 4.83 -3.85
CA PRO A 122 -20.30 3.98 -4.92
C PRO A 122 -19.33 3.63 -6.05
N GLU A 123 -18.26 4.43 -6.20
CA GLU A 123 -17.20 4.23 -7.19
C GLU A 123 -15.88 3.78 -6.54
N ALA A 124 -15.90 3.34 -5.28
CA ALA A 124 -14.71 2.82 -4.61
C ALA A 124 -14.24 1.54 -5.31
N VAL A 125 -12.94 1.33 -5.36
CA VAL A 125 -12.32 0.08 -5.80
C VAL A 125 -11.35 -0.35 -4.70
N GLY A 126 -11.19 -1.64 -4.44
CA GLY A 126 -10.26 -2.10 -3.41
C GLY A 126 -8.80 -1.81 -3.77
N ILE A 127 -8.27 -2.57 -4.73
CA ILE A 127 -6.88 -2.47 -5.17
C ILE A 127 -6.83 -2.46 -6.69
N HIS A 128 -6.09 -1.51 -7.25
CA HIS A 128 -5.75 -1.44 -8.67
C HIS A 128 -4.27 -1.76 -8.86
N LEU A 129 -3.98 -2.78 -9.67
CA LEU A 129 -2.63 -3.22 -10.00
C LEU A 129 -2.40 -3.04 -11.51
N GLU A 130 -1.41 -2.25 -11.88
CA GLU A 130 -1.13 -1.90 -13.27
C GLU A 130 0.34 -2.12 -13.60
N ALA A 131 0.63 -2.88 -14.67
CA ALA A 131 2.00 -3.09 -15.17
C ALA A 131 3.02 -3.52 -14.08
N LEU A 132 2.60 -4.38 -13.15
CA LEU A 132 3.44 -4.87 -12.06
C LEU A 132 4.13 -6.19 -12.40
N TRP A 133 5.29 -6.40 -11.79
CA TRP A 133 5.99 -7.68 -11.84
C TRP A 133 5.88 -8.43 -10.50
N GLN A 134 5.17 -9.56 -10.53
CA GLN A 134 4.95 -10.46 -9.39
C GLN A 134 4.34 -9.78 -8.13
N PRO A 135 3.23 -9.02 -8.23
CA PRO A 135 2.58 -8.49 -7.04
C PRO A 135 2.10 -9.64 -6.13
N THR A 136 2.25 -9.47 -4.81
CA THR A 136 1.74 -10.42 -3.82
C THR A 136 0.71 -9.76 -2.92
N LEU A 137 -0.51 -10.30 -2.91
CA LEU A 137 -1.55 -9.96 -1.95
C LEU A 137 -1.72 -11.15 -1.00
N SER A 138 -1.64 -10.94 0.32
CA SER A 138 -1.77 -12.02 1.30
C SER A 138 -2.55 -11.60 2.54
N GLY A 139 -3.57 -12.35 2.93
CA GLY A 139 -4.40 -11.99 4.09
C GLY A 139 -5.08 -10.62 3.94
N VAL A 140 -5.48 -10.25 2.71
CA VAL A 140 -6.20 -9.01 2.44
C VAL A 140 -7.70 -9.31 2.34
N HIS A 141 -8.51 -8.59 3.12
CA HIS A 141 -9.97 -8.65 3.03
C HIS A 141 -10.47 -7.39 2.33
N VAL A 142 -11.15 -7.52 1.18
CA VAL A 142 -11.75 -6.40 0.44
C VAL A 142 -13.25 -6.57 0.41
N ARG A 143 -14.01 -5.52 0.75
CA ARG A 143 -15.48 -5.51 0.68
C ARG A 143 -16.04 -4.14 0.34
N ASP A 144 -17.29 -4.13 -0.07
CA ASP A 144 -18.10 -2.91 -0.32
C ASP A 144 -17.48 -1.94 -1.35
N CYS A 145 -16.69 -2.48 -2.29
CA CYS A 145 -16.07 -1.77 -3.41
C CYS A 145 -16.71 -2.21 -4.73
#